data_AF-A0ABD7I093-F1
#
_entry.id   AF-A0ABD7I093-F1
#
_cell.length_a   1.000
_cell.length_b   1.000
_cell.length_c   1.000
_cell.angle_alpha   90.00
_cell.angle_beta   90.00
_cell.angle_gamma   90.00
#
_symmetry.space_group_name_H-M   'P 1'
#
loop_
_entity.id
_entity.type
_entity.pdbx_description
1 polymer ?
#
loop_
_entity_poly.entity_id
_entity_poly.type
_entity_poly.pdbx_seq_one_letter_code
_entity_poly.pdbx_strand_id
1 'polypeptide(L)' 'MLFLKIYNYFVRGVVLFFLIIIPFTIVTNPEMIEDEVDFHFFVTLYIVILLSYVVWTYIYNYLRRKRG' A
#
# COMPACT_ATOMS: atom_id res chain seq x y z
N MET A 1 1.52 -1.59 23.93
CA MET A 1 1.27 -0.51 22.93
C MET A 1 2.42 -0.32 21.94
N LEU A 2 3.68 -0.44 22.36
CA LEU A 2 4.86 -0.17 21.50
C LEU A 2 4.88 -1.02 20.22
N PHE A 3 4.68 -2.34 20.33
CA PHE A 3 4.61 -3.23 19.17
C PHE A 3 3.55 -2.80 18.15
N LEU A 4 2.31 -2.52 18.59
CA LEU A 4 1.22 -2.10 17.71
C LEU A 4 1.53 -0.76 17.01
N LYS A 5 2.21 0.17 17.70
CA LYS A 5 2.67 1.44 17.10
C LYS A 5 3.77 1.21 16.08
N ILE A 6 4.81 0.43 16.40
CA ILE A 6 5.92 0.12 15.49
C ILE A 6 5.39 -0.58 14.24
N TYR A 7 4.55 -1.61 14.42
CA TYR A 7 3.95 -2.33 13.31
C TYR A 7 3.09 -1.41 12.43
N ASN A 8 2.34 -0.47 13.02
CA ASN A 8 1.61 0.53 12.25
C ASN A 8 2.52 1.46 11.43
N TYR A 9 3.66 1.90 11.99
CA TYR A 9 4.64 2.68 11.22
C TYR A 9 5.27 1.87 10.10
N PHE A 10 5.59 0.60 10.36
CA PHE A 10 6.10 -0.33 9.35
C PHE A 10 5.12 -0.49 8.19
N VAL A 11 3.83 -0.80 8.46
CA VAL A 11 2.81 -0.94 7.40
C VAL A 11 2.67 0.36 6.61
N ARG A 12 2.66 1.53 7.28
CA ARG A 12 2.64 2.83 6.59
C ARG A 12 3.85 3.04 5.67
N GLY A 13 5.04 2.68 6.15
CA GLY A 13 6.27 2.76 5.36
C GLY A 13 6.22 1.86 4.12
N VAL A 14 5.75 0.62 4.28
CA VAL A 14 5.61 -0.33 3.17
C VAL A 14 4.58 0.16 2.14
N VAL A 15 3.43 0.65 2.59
CA VAL A 15 2.41 1.23 1.69
C VAL A 15 3.00 2.40 0.91
N LEU A 16 3.63 3.36 1.59
CA LEU A 16 4.24 4.53 0.93
C LEU A 16 5.34 4.12 -0.05
N PHE A 17 6.18 3.15 0.32
CA PHE A 17 7.19 2.60 -0.55
C PHE A 17 6.58 2.06 -1.85
N PHE A 18 5.50 1.27 -1.76
CA PHE A 18 4.84 0.74 -2.95
C PHE A 18 4.13 1.82 -3.78
N LEU A 19 3.48 2.79 -3.13
CA LEU A 19 2.81 3.89 -3.83
C LEU A 19 3.78 4.78 -4.61
N ILE A 20 5.06 4.84 -4.21
CA ILE A 20 6.11 5.59 -4.90
C ILE A 20 6.82 4.72 -5.95
N ILE A 21 7.20 3.48 -5.59
CA ILE A 21 8.01 2.64 -6.46
C ILE A 21 7.24 2.25 -7.72
N ILE A 22 5.95 1.93 -7.63
CA ILE A 22 5.14 1.51 -8.78
C ILE A 22 5.09 2.60 -9.87
N PRO A 23 4.65 3.85 -9.58
CA PRO A 23 4.67 4.90 -10.60
C PRO A 23 6.09 5.25 -11.04
N PHE A 24 7.07 5.23 -10.13
CA PHE A 24 8.46 5.46 -10.50
C PHE A 24 8.96 4.43 -11.53
N THR A 25 8.69 3.14 -11.31
CA THR A 25 9.09 2.07 -12.24
C THR A 25 8.36 2.20 -13.58
N ILE A 26 7.07 2.53 -13.59
CA ILE A 26 6.30 2.76 -14.82
C ILE A 26 6.88 3.95 -15.61
N VAL A 27 7.22 5.04 -14.93
CA VAL A 27 7.78 6.24 -15.58
C VAL A 27 9.19 5.99 -16.11
N THR A 28 9.99 5.19 -15.40
CA THR A 28 11.39 4.92 -15.77
C THR A 28 11.57 3.76 -16.75
N ASN A 29 10.59 2.86 -16.83
CA ASN A 29 10.59 1.67 -17.68
C ASN A 29 9.20 1.55 -18.36
N PRO A 30 8.84 2.49 -19.25
CA PRO A 30 7.52 2.52 -19.87
C PRO A 30 7.23 1.26 -20.71
N GLU A 31 8.26 0.56 -21.18
CA GLU A 31 8.17 -0.72 -21.89
C GLU A 31 7.56 -1.86 -21.05
N MET A 32 7.44 -1.71 -19.72
CA MET A 32 6.72 -2.69 -18.89
C MET A 32 5.20 -2.69 -19.11
N ILE A 33 4.67 -1.69 -19.83
CA ILE A 33 3.26 -1.64 -20.22
C ILE A 33 3.24 -1.91 -21.72
N GLU A 34 3.13 -3.19 -22.09
CA GLU A 34 3.08 -3.60 -23.51
C GLU A 34 1.66 -3.47 -24.06
N ASP A 35 0.65 -3.72 -23.22
CA ASP A 35 -0.75 -3.68 -23.59
C ASP A 35 -1.69 -3.16 -22.49
N GLU A 36 -3.00 -3.23 -22.75
CA GLU A 36 -4.04 -2.80 -21.81
C GLU A 36 -4.11 -3.71 -20.57
N VAL A 37 -3.73 -4.98 -20.68
CA VAL A 37 -3.76 -5.94 -19.56
C VAL A 37 -2.70 -5.56 -18.54
N ASP A 38 -1.49 -5.21 -18.98
CA ASP A 38 -0.42 -4.74 -18.09
C ASP A 38 -0.82 -3.45 -17.37
N PHE A 39 -1.41 -2.50 -18.10
CA PHE A 39 -1.90 -1.25 -17.50
C PHE A 39 -2.96 -1.53 -16.42
N HIS A 40 -3.94 -2.38 -16.71
CA HIS A 40 -4.97 -2.76 -15.75
C HIS A 40 -4.40 -3.53 -14.55
N PHE A 41 -3.38 -4.34 -14.75
CA PHE A 41 -2.68 -5.02 -13.67
C PHE A 41 -2.05 -4.02 -12.69
N PHE A 42 -1.29 -3.05 -13.18
CA PHE A 42 -0.66 -2.03 -12.32
C PHE A 42 -1.68 -1.15 -11.60
N VAL A 43 -2.76 -0.75 -12.29
CA VAL A 43 -3.86 0.02 -11.67
C VAL A 43 -4.55 -0.81 -10.58
N THR A 44 -4.86 -2.07 -10.86
CA THR A 44 -5.49 -2.98 -9.88
C THR A 44 -4.59 -3.18 -8.68
N LEU A 45 -3.30 -3.40 -8.88
CA LEU A 45 -2.31 -3.52 -7.81
C LEU A 45 -2.27 -2.26 -6.94
N TYR A 46 -2.27 -1.08 -7.56
CA TYR A 46 -2.30 0.21 -6.85
C TYR A 46 -3.56 0.36 -5.98
N ILE A 47 -4.73 0.00 -6.53
CA ILE A 47 -6.00 0.01 -5.79
C ILE A 47 -5.96 -0.96 -4.61
N VAL A 48 -5.45 -2.19 -4.80
CA VAL A 48 -5.31 -3.19 -3.73
C VAL A 48 -4.41 -2.67 -2.61
N ILE A 49 -3.30 -2.00 -2.93
CA ILE A 49 -2.42 -1.38 -1.93
C ILE A 49 -3.17 -0.30 -1.13
N LEU A 50 -3.92 0.58 -1.80
CA LEU A 50 -4.72 1.61 -1.12
C LEU A 50 -5.79 0.99 -0.20
N LEU A 51 -6.50 -0.04 -0.68
CA LEU A 51 -7.49 -0.75 0.12
C LEU A 51 -6.85 -1.43 1.33
N SER A 52 -5.67 -2.03 1.16
CA SER A 52 -4.92 -2.64 2.25
C SER A 52 -4.59 -1.62 3.35
N TYR A 53 -4.25 -0.39 2.95
CA TYR A 53 -3.99 0.71 3.89
C TYR A 53 -5.24 1.15 4.66
N VAL A 54 -6.39 1.26 3.97
CA VAL A 54 -7.68 1.58 4.59
C VAL A 54 -8.07 0.51 5.61
N VAL A 55 -8.02 -0.76 5.20
CA VAL A 55 -8.33 -1.91 6.07
C VAL A 55 -7.39 -1.96 7.27
N TRP A 56 -6.09 -1.80 7.05
CA TRP A 56 -5.12 -1.75 8.15
C TRP A 56 -5.41 -0.62 9.12
N THR A 57 -5.70 0.58 8.61
CA THR A 57 -6.02 1.75 9.43
C THR A 57 -7.25 1.49 10.30
N TYR A 58 -8.29 0.85 9.73
CA TYR A 58 -9.46 0.44 10.48
C TYR A 58 -9.10 -0.55 11.61
N ILE A 59 -8.35 -1.61 11.30
CA ILE A 59 -7.92 -2.64 12.26
C ILE A 59 -7.07 -2.01 13.38
N TYR A 60 -6.09 -1.18 13.02
CA TYR A 60 -5.24 -0.49 13.98
C TYR A 60 -6.05 0.36 14.96
N ASN A 61 -7.01 1.14 14.45
CA ASN A 61 -7.87 1.99 15.27
C ASN A 61 -8.80 1.15 16.18
N TYR A 62 -9.32 0.04 15.67
CA TYR A 62 -10.09 -0.91 16.49
C TYR A 62 -9.25 -1.50 17.62
N LEU A 63 -8.07 -2.04 17.32
CA LEU A 63 -7.17 -2.64 18.30
C LEU A 63 -6.64 -1.62 19.32
N ARG A 64 -6.38 -0.39 18.88
CA ARG A 64 -5.98 0.73 19.75
C ARG A 64 -7.08 1.06 20.76
N ARG A 65 -8.35 1.12 20.33
CA ARG A 65 -9.49 1.39 21.22
C ARG A 65 -9.75 0.24 22.20
N LYS A 66 -9.62 -1.01 21.74
CA LYS A 66 -9.83 -2.20 22.59
C LYS A 66 -8.74 -2.38 23.66
N ARG A 67 -7.54 -1.86 23.42
CA ARG A 67 -6.40 -1.86 24.37
C ARG A 67 -6.25 -0.53 25.10
N GLY A 68 -7.21 0.39 24.93
CA GLY A 68 -7.36 1.60 25.73
C GLY A 68 -8.01 1.27 27.05
#